data_AF-A0A4Q3CI37-F1
#
_entry.id   AF-A0A4Q3CI37-F1
#
_cell.length_a   1.000
_cell.length_b   1.000
_cell.length_c   1.000
_cell.angle_alpha   90.00
_cell.angle_beta   90.00
_cell.angle_gamma   90.00
#
_symmetry.space_group_name_H-M   'P 1'
#
loop_
_entity.id
_entity.type
_entity.pdbx_description
1 polymer ?
#
loop_
_entity_poly.entity_id
_entity_poly.type
_entity_poly.pdbx_seq_one_letter_code
_entity_poly.pdbx_strand_id
1 'polypeptide(L)'
;VAELVEATGANMLGHSLFRSLHASRDGAVDIRRWRIAENVLNGWAHGAKFGPPGVDNGYIRANLRSFNKDRAYLWPVPQDERALNPNLGQNPGW
;
A
#
# COMPACT_ATOMS: atom_id res chain seq x y z
N VAL A 1 0.40 -9.69 -6.81
CA VAL A 1 -0.35 -8.40 -6.84
C VAL A 1 -1.20 -8.23 -8.10
N ALA A 2 -0.86 -8.86 -9.23
CA ALA A 2 -1.73 -8.92 -10.41
C ALA A 2 -3.09 -9.61 -10.14
N GLU A 3 -3.16 -10.49 -9.14
CA GLU A 3 -4.36 -11.27 -8.79
C GLU A 3 -5.35 -10.51 -7.86
N LEU A 4 -5.01 -9.30 -7.39
CA LEU A 4 -5.87 -8.51 -6.49
C LEU A 4 -6.78 -7.51 -7.22
N VAL A 5 -6.61 -7.32 -8.52
CA VAL A 5 -7.37 -6.30 -9.29
C VAL A 5 -8.63 -6.90 -9.95
N GLU A 6 -8.77 -8.22 -10.03
CA GLU A 6 -10.00 -8.85 -10.53
C GLU A 6 -11.19 -8.74 -9.55
N ALA A 7 -10.94 -8.51 -8.26
CA ALA A 7 -11.99 -8.50 -7.23
C ALA A 7 -12.68 -7.15 -7.02
N THR A 8 -12.12 -6.06 -7.52
CA THR A 8 -12.71 -4.71 -7.40
C THR A 8 -12.93 -4.16 -8.79
N GLY A 9 -14.19 -3.95 -9.19
CA GLY A 9 -14.62 -3.54 -10.53
C GLY A 9 -14.06 -2.20 -11.03
N ALA A 10 -12.75 -2.10 -11.18
CA ALA A 10 -12.06 -1.01 -11.83
C ALA A 10 -12.19 -1.21 -13.35
N ASN A 11 -12.96 -0.33 -14.00
CA ASN A 11 -13.08 -0.26 -15.45
C ASN A 11 -11.71 -0.35 -16.15
N MET A 12 -11.68 -0.90 -17.36
CA MET A 12 -10.47 -1.20 -18.15
C MET A 12 -9.47 -0.03 -18.30
N LEU A 13 -9.91 1.23 -18.10
CA LEU A 13 -9.06 2.43 -18.05
C LEU A 13 -8.17 2.51 -16.79
N GLY A 14 -8.61 1.97 -15.64
CA GLY A 14 -7.79 1.87 -14.44
C GLY A 14 -6.70 0.80 -14.57
N HIS A 15 -6.99 -0.27 -15.32
CA HIS A 15 -6.09 -1.40 -15.53
C HIS A 15 -4.91 -1.07 -16.45
N SER A 16 -5.09 -0.15 -17.42
CA SER A 16 -4.02 0.31 -18.31
C SER A 16 -3.06 1.29 -17.62
N LEU A 17 -3.61 2.22 -16.82
CA LEU A 17 -2.81 3.15 -16.00
C LEU A 17 -2.00 2.43 -14.92
N PHE A 18 -2.57 1.42 -14.25
CA PHE A 18 -1.89 0.65 -13.21
C PHE A 18 -0.66 -0.12 -13.73
N ARG A 19 -0.73 -0.67 -14.95
CA ARG A 19 0.41 -1.35 -15.59
C ARG A 19 1.53 -0.39 -16.00
N SER A 20 1.19 0.84 -16.41
CA SER A 20 2.17 1.87 -16.78
C SER A 20 2.92 2.44 -15.58
N LEU A 21 2.29 2.45 -14.41
CA LEU A 21 2.81 3.13 -13.22
C LEU A 21 3.76 2.25 -12.37
N HIS A 22 3.81 0.94 -12.64
CA HIS A 22 4.62 -0.01 -11.86
C HIS A 22 6.13 0.19 -11.98
N ALA A 23 6.59 1.07 -12.89
CA ALA A 23 8.01 1.29 -13.20
C ALA A 23 8.56 2.67 -12.81
N SER A 24 7.74 3.61 -12.30
CA SER A 24 8.23 4.92 -11.83
C SER A 24 8.22 5.02 -10.30
N ARG A 25 8.99 5.96 -9.75
CA ARG A 25 9.15 6.25 -8.30
C ARG A 25 7.83 6.56 -7.55
N ASP A 26 6.70 6.61 -8.25
CA ASP A 26 5.45 7.24 -7.81
C ASP A 26 4.40 6.24 -7.28
N GLY A 27 4.58 4.94 -7.52
CA GLY A 27 3.59 3.91 -7.18
C GLY A 27 3.14 3.87 -5.71
N ALA A 28 4.03 4.20 -4.76
CA ALA A 28 3.69 4.24 -3.33
C ALA A 28 2.92 5.51 -2.91
N VAL A 29 3.07 6.60 -3.67
CA VAL A 29 2.31 7.84 -3.49
C VAL A 29 0.93 7.68 -4.10
N ASP A 30 0.83 7.01 -5.24
CA ASP A 30 -0.44 6.85 -5.96
C ASP A 30 -1.45 5.98 -5.21
N ILE A 31 -1.04 4.89 -4.58
CA ILE A 31 -1.96 4.06 -3.76
C ILE A 31 -2.46 4.78 -2.50
N ARG A 32 -1.67 5.70 -1.93
CA ARG A 32 -2.10 6.55 -0.81
C ARG A 32 -3.03 7.66 -1.29
N ARG A 33 -2.69 8.30 -2.40
CA ARG A 33 -3.49 9.35 -3.05
C ARG A 33 -4.85 8.83 -3.50
N TRP A 34 -4.91 7.61 -4.04
CA TRP A 34 -6.15 6.96 -4.46
C TRP A 34 -6.92 6.29 -3.31
N ARG A 35 -6.39 6.31 -2.07
CA ARG A 35 -7.02 5.68 -0.90
C ARG A 35 -7.36 4.21 -1.13
N ILE A 36 -6.39 3.46 -1.64
CA ILE A 36 -6.51 2.00 -1.80
C ILE A 36 -5.39 1.25 -1.04
N ALA A 37 -4.52 1.98 -0.35
CA ALA A 37 -3.38 1.42 0.38
C ALA A 37 -3.80 0.36 1.42
N GLU A 38 -4.92 0.56 2.11
CA GLU A 38 -5.49 -0.40 3.05
C GLU A 38 -5.95 -1.70 2.38
N ASN A 39 -6.36 -1.64 1.12
CA ASN A 39 -6.81 -2.81 0.37
C ASN A 39 -5.62 -3.60 -0.21
N VAL A 40 -4.51 -2.92 -0.54
CA VAL A 40 -3.37 -3.52 -1.27
C VAL A 40 -2.10 -3.71 -0.43
N LEU A 41 -2.02 -3.11 0.76
CA LEU A 41 -0.87 -3.21 1.68
C LEU A 41 -1.21 -3.96 2.98
N ASN A 42 -2.30 -4.73 3.01
CA ASN A 42 -2.61 -5.64 4.10
C ASN A 42 -2.51 -7.09 3.61
N GLY A 43 -1.73 -7.92 4.32
CA GLY A 43 -1.52 -9.33 3.99
C GLY A 43 -0.20 -9.63 3.30
N TRP A 44 -0.05 -10.85 2.80
CA TRP A 44 1.18 -11.30 2.17
C TRP A 44 1.34 -10.72 0.77
N ALA A 45 2.51 -10.13 0.52
CA ALA A 45 2.96 -9.84 -0.82
C ALA A 45 3.51 -11.11 -1.46
N HIS A 46 2.82 -11.60 -2.49
CA HIS A 46 3.24 -12.78 -3.24
C HIS A 46 4.31 -12.43 -4.28
N GLY A 47 5.39 -13.22 -4.28
CA GLY A 47 6.43 -13.26 -5.30
C GLY A 47 6.17 -14.34 -6.35
N ALA A 48 7.24 -14.90 -6.92
CA ALA A 48 7.12 -15.94 -7.93
C ALA A 48 6.49 -17.24 -7.39
N LYS A 49 5.91 -18.04 -8.29
CA LYS A 49 5.19 -19.27 -7.97
C LYS A 49 6.10 -20.51 -8.09
N PHE A 50 7.02 -20.65 -7.14
CA PHE A 50 7.94 -21.81 -7.04
C PHE A 50 7.83 -22.55 -5.69
N GLY A 51 6.88 -22.16 -4.85
CA GLY A 51 6.66 -22.77 -3.54
C GLY A 51 5.84 -24.07 -3.62
N PRO A 52 5.77 -24.82 -2.50
CA PRO A 52 4.90 -25.99 -2.41
C PRO A 52 3.43 -25.62 -2.65
N PRO A 53 2.66 -26.36 -3.48
CA PRO A 53 1.26 -26.03 -3.78
C PRO A 53 0.36 -25.93 -2.54
N GLY A 54 0.65 -26.71 -1.50
CA GLY A 54 -0.11 -26.70 -0.24
C GLY A 54 0.11 -25.47 0.65
N VAL A 55 1.06 -24.60 0.31
CA VAL A 55 1.35 -23.36 1.05
C VAL A 55 1.08 -22.18 0.14
N ASP A 56 0.06 -21.38 0.46
CA ASP A 56 -0.26 -20.14 -0.25
C ASP A 56 -0.36 -20.34 -1.78
N ASN A 57 -0.96 -21.46 -2.19
CA ASN A 57 -1.10 -21.89 -3.58
C ASN A 57 0.23 -21.96 -4.36
N GLY A 58 1.36 -22.22 -3.69
CA GLY A 58 2.68 -22.26 -4.31
C GLY A 58 3.32 -20.90 -4.57
N TYR A 59 2.72 -19.81 -4.11
CA TYR A 59 3.37 -18.49 -4.14
C TYR A 59 4.42 -18.34 -3.04
N ILE A 60 5.54 -17.70 -3.36
CA ILE A 60 6.52 -17.28 -2.36
C ILE A 60 5.96 -16.07 -1.60
N ARG A 61 5.90 -16.17 -0.27
CA ARG A 61 5.56 -15.05 0.63
C ARG A 61 6.76 -14.13 0.81
N ALA A 62 6.79 -13.03 0.06
CA ALA A 62 7.94 -12.12 0.07
C ALA A 62 7.95 -11.20 1.29
N ASN A 63 6.78 -10.73 1.73
CA ASN A 63 6.68 -9.80 2.86
C ASN A 63 5.24 -9.80 3.43
N LEU A 64 5.10 -9.82 4.76
CA LEU A 64 3.80 -9.61 5.41
C LEU A 64 3.62 -8.11 5.66
N ARG A 65 2.63 -7.53 5.00
CA ARG A 65 2.36 -6.09 5.07
C ARG A 65 1.17 -5.81 5.99
N SER A 66 1.25 -4.68 6.68
CA SER A 66 0.17 -4.15 7.50
C SER A 66 0.05 -2.65 7.27
N PHE A 67 -1.17 -2.19 7.07
CA PHE A 67 -1.52 -0.79 6.84
C PHE A 67 -2.76 -0.43 7.65
N ASN A 68 -2.56 0.40 8.67
CA ASN A 68 -3.66 0.96 9.46
C ASN A 68 -4.16 2.26 8.79
N LYS A 69 -5.34 2.19 8.18
CA LYS A 69 -5.98 3.30 7.47
C LYS A 69 -6.22 4.54 8.33
N ASP A 70 -6.34 4.38 9.66
CA ASP A 70 -6.67 5.48 10.57
C ASP A 70 -5.46 6.38 10.87
N ARG A 71 -4.26 5.99 10.43
CA ARG A 71 -3.02 6.78 10.63
C ARG A 71 -2.07 6.78 9.42
N ALA A 72 -1.95 5.67 8.70
CA ALA A 72 -0.84 5.43 7.77
C ALA A 72 -0.94 6.14 6.40
N TYR A 73 -2.00 6.92 6.17
CA TYR A 73 -2.09 7.80 4.99
C TYR A 73 -1.28 9.07 5.12
N LEU A 74 -1.08 9.56 6.35
CA LEU A 74 -0.30 10.76 6.62
C LEU A 74 0.99 10.37 7.34
N TRP A 75 2.08 11.09 7.03
CA TRP A 75 3.31 10.94 7.79
C TRP A 75 3.16 11.62 9.16
N PRO A 76 3.78 11.09 10.23
CA PRO A 76 3.81 11.80 11.49
C PRO A 76 4.57 13.11 11.33
N VAL A 77 4.05 14.18 11.94
CA VAL A 77 4.82 15.40 12.16
C VAL A 77 5.93 15.07 13.17
N PRO A 78 7.22 15.33 12.87
CA PRO A 78 8.31 15.04 13.78
C PRO A 78 8.14 15.75 15.13
N GLN A 79 8.57 15.08 16.21
CA GLN A 79 8.43 15.60 17.56
C GLN A 79 9.20 16.92 17.76
N ASP A 80 10.42 17.01 17.24
CA ASP A 80 11.26 18.20 17.40
C ASP A 80 10.64 19.44 16.74
N GLU A 81 10.02 19.29 15.57
CA GLU A 81 9.30 20.36 14.88
C GLU A 81 8.09 20.86 15.69
N ARG A 82 7.38 19.92 16.35
CA ARG A 82 6.27 20.26 17.26
C ARG A 82 6.73 20.92 18.55
N ALA A 83 7.92 20.56 19.05
CA ALA A 83 8.50 21.20 20.23
C ALA A 83 8.94 22.63 19.94
N LEU A 84 9.42 22.90 18.71
CA LEU A 84 9.82 24.24 18.27
C LEU A 84 8.64 25.18 18.01
N ASN A 85 7.52 24.65 17.50
CA ASN A 85 6.32 25.44 17.20
C ASN A 85 5.09 24.90 17.98
N PRO A 86 4.72 25.52 19.12
CA PRO A 86 3.56 25.09 19.93
C PRO A 86 2.21 25.14 19.19
N ASN A 87 2.11 25.90 18.09
CA ASN A 87 0.90 25.94 17.27
C ASN A 87 0.82 24.78 16.27
N LEU A 88 1.88 23.96 16.15
CA LEU A 88 1.93 22.81 15.25
C LEU A 88 1.35 21.57 15.94
N GLY A 89 0.13 21.20 15.53
CA GLY A 89 -0.53 19.96 15.94
C GLY A 89 0.09 18.69 15.33
N GLN A 90 -0.50 17.55 15.65
CA GLN A 90 -0.15 16.25 15.05
C GLN A 90 -1.26 15.79 14.09
N ASN A 91 -0.89 15.00 13.09
CA ASN A 91 -1.83 14.32 12.23
C ASN A 91 -2.63 13.27 13.01
N PRO A 92 -3.93 13.07 12.72
CA PRO A 92 -4.75 12.10 13.44
C PRO A 92 -4.11 10.70 13.46
N GLY A 93 -4.11 10.07 14.64
CA GLY A 93 -3.59 8.72 14.85
C GLY A 93 -2.07 8.60 14.99
N TRP A 94 -1.32 9.71 15.03
CA TRP A 94 0.11 9.76 15.36
C TRP A 94 0.37 10.48 16.68
#